data_AF-A0A9P4A281-F1
#
_entry.id   AF-A0A9P4A281-F1
#
_cell.length_a   1.000
_cell.length_b   1.000
_cell.length_c   1.000
_cell.angle_alpha   90.00
_cell.angle_beta   90.00
_cell.angle_gamma   90.00
#
_symmetry.space_group_name_H-M   'P 1'
#
loop_
_entity.id
_entity.type
_entity.pdbx_description
1 polymer ?
#
loop_
_entity_poly.entity_id
_entity_poly.type
_entity_poly.pdbx_seq_one_letter_code
_entity_poly.pdbx_strand_id
1 'polypeptide(L)'
;MEHPENSGEYKGLAVNKGIEQPSSVNPYLKRKPKKRQLSVAEFVEGIVKGDITILSQAVTLVESVKPEHQAVAQEVIEKCLPHSGNSVRIGISGVPGAGKSTSIDVFGLHVLEKGGKLAV
;
A
#
# COMPACT_ATOMS: atom_id res chain seq x y z
N MET A 1 -46.27 -0.01 3.40
CA MET A 1 -46.79 -1.05 2.49
C MET A 1 -47.27 -2.16 3.38
N GLU A 2 -48.57 -2.44 3.44
CA GLU A 2 -49.06 -3.59 4.23
C GLU A 2 -48.65 -4.86 3.50
N HIS A 3 -47.81 -5.66 4.15
CA HIS A 3 -47.34 -6.92 3.61
C HIS A 3 -48.31 -8.04 4.00
N PRO A 4 -48.67 -8.94 3.06
CA PRO A 4 -49.66 -10.00 3.28
C PRO A 4 -49.26 -10.96 4.42
N GLU A 5 -47.96 -11.10 4.70
CA GLU A 5 -47.44 -11.88 5.84
C GLU A 5 -47.77 -11.31 7.24
N ASN A 6 -48.25 -10.07 7.35
CA ASN A 6 -48.66 -9.46 8.63
C ASN A 6 -50.16 -9.65 8.95
N SER A 7 -50.91 -10.37 8.11
CA SER A 7 -52.33 -10.66 8.34
C SER A 7 -52.52 -11.66 9.49
N GLY A 8 -53.48 -11.39 10.38
CA GLY A 8 -53.82 -12.24 11.54
C GLY A 8 -54.37 -13.63 11.18
N GLU A 9 -54.63 -13.89 9.89
CA GLU A 9 -55.00 -15.21 9.38
C GLU A 9 -53.82 -16.21 9.42
N TYR A 10 -52.57 -15.73 9.40
CA TYR A 10 -51.37 -16.55 9.46
C TYR A 10 -50.92 -16.80 10.90
N LYS A 11 -51.73 -17.55 11.66
CA LYS A 11 -51.50 -17.87 13.09
C LYS A 11 -50.18 -18.60 13.39
N GLY A 12 -49.52 -19.17 12.39
CA GLY A 12 -48.24 -19.88 12.52
C GLY A 12 -46.99 -19.05 12.23
N LEU A 13 -47.14 -17.78 11.83
CA LEU A 13 -46.01 -16.91 11.45
C LEU A 13 -45.88 -15.76 12.45
N ALA A 14 -44.77 -15.71 13.18
CA ALA A 14 -44.43 -14.58 14.04
C ALA A 14 -43.51 -13.63 13.27
N VAL A 15 -44.07 -12.60 12.63
CA VAL A 15 -43.29 -11.56 11.95
C VAL A 15 -42.91 -10.49 12.98
N ASN A 16 -41.61 -10.34 13.23
CA ASN A 16 -41.11 -9.22 14.01
C ASN A 16 -41.20 -7.93 13.20
N LYS A 17 -41.71 -6.85 13.80
CA LYS A 17 -41.69 -5.53 13.16
C LYS A 17 -40.24 -5.17 12.82
N GLY A 18 -39.99 -4.85 11.54
CA GLY A 18 -38.68 -4.38 11.10
C GLY A 18 -38.27 -3.13 11.90
N ILE A 19 -36.99 -3.05 12.25
CA ILE A 19 -36.42 -1.83 12.83
C ILE A 19 -36.24 -0.77 11.73
N GLU A 20 -36.28 0.50 12.11
CA GLU A 20 -35.91 1.59 11.19
C GLU A 20 -34.47 1.37 10.69
N GLN A 21 -34.22 1.61 9.40
CA GLN A 21 -32.89 1.44 8.84
C GLN A 21 -31.91 2.34 9.60
N PRO A 22 -30.85 1.77 10.22
CA PRO A 22 -29.86 2.58 10.90
C PRO A 22 -29.14 3.49 9.90
N SER A 23 -28.65 4.63 10.37
CA SER A 23 -27.94 5.57 9.50
C SER A 23 -26.75 4.90 8.82
N SER A 24 -26.61 5.11 7.51
CA SER A 24 -25.49 4.59 6.71
C SER A 24 -24.14 5.20 7.08
N VAL A 25 -24.15 6.26 7.88
CA VAL A 25 -22.95 6.96 8.37
C VAL A 25 -22.81 6.69 9.86
N ASN A 26 -21.62 6.27 10.29
CA ASN A 26 -21.32 6.03 11.70
C ASN A 26 -21.28 7.37 12.48
N PRO A 27 -22.19 7.59 13.45
CA PRO A 27 -22.24 8.83 14.23
C PRO A 27 -21.03 9.04 15.16
N TYR A 28 -20.24 7.99 15.43
CA TYR A 28 -19.02 8.06 16.24
C TYR A 28 -17.75 8.29 15.39
N LEU A 29 -17.89 8.51 14.07
CA LEU A 29 -16.76 8.71 13.18
C LEU A 29 -16.08 10.07 13.45
N LYS A 30 -14.97 10.05 14.21
CA LYS A 30 -14.08 11.20 14.33
C LYS A 30 -13.25 11.32 13.04
N ARG A 31 -13.45 12.40 12.28
CA ARG A 31 -12.64 12.69 11.09
C ARG A 31 -11.17 12.82 11.49
N LYS A 32 -10.33 11.89 11.03
CA LYS A 32 -8.88 12.02 11.18
C LYS A 32 -8.39 13.18 10.31
N PRO A 33 -7.44 14.00 10.79
CA PRO A 33 -6.83 15.03 9.96
C PRO A 33 -6.20 14.39 8.73
N LYS A 34 -6.35 15.05 7.58
CA LYS A 34 -5.79 14.60 6.31
C LYS A 34 -4.27 14.54 6.49
N LYS A 35 -3.66 13.38 6.20
CA LYS A 35 -2.19 13.25 6.26
C LYS A 35 -1.57 14.31 5.35
N ARG A 36 -0.55 15.00 5.86
CA ARG A 36 0.22 15.98 5.10
C ARG A 36 0.82 15.30 3.87
N GLN A 37 0.65 15.88 2.69
CA GLN A 37 1.35 15.44 1.50
C GLN A 37 2.81 15.88 1.60
N LEU A 38 3.73 14.95 1.36
CA LEU A 38 5.15 15.24 1.28
C LEU A 38 5.43 16.03 0.00
N SER A 39 6.29 17.03 0.12
CA SER A 39 6.85 17.72 -1.04
C SER A 39 7.92 16.86 -1.73
N VAL A 40 8.23 17.19 -2.99
CA VAL A 40 9.31 16.54 -3.75
C VAL A 40 10.64 16.62 -3.00
N ALA A 41 10.95 17.77 -2.39
CA ALA A 41 12.19 17.95 -1.64
C ALA A 41 12.27 17.00 -0.43
N GLU A 42 11.16 16.83 0.30
CA GLU A 42 11.10 15.92 1.45
C GLU A 42 11.26 14.45 1.04
N PHE A 43 10.70 14.06 -0.11
CA PHE A 43 10.94 12.74 -0.69
C PHE A 43 12.43 12.52 -0.99
N VAL A 44 13.06 13.45 -1.71
CA VAL A 44 14.47 13.32 -2.11
C VAL A 44 15.38 13.30 -0.89
N GLU A 45 15.16 14.21 0.06
CA GLU A 45 15.95 14.27 1.30
C GLU A 45 15.82 12.97 2.13
N GLY A 46 14.59 12.45 2.27
CA GLY A 46 14.35 11.19 2.98
C GLY A 46 15.04 10.01 2.31
N ILE A 47 14.94 9.90 0.98
CA ILE A 47 15.59 8.83 0.21
C ILE A 47 17.10 8.90 0.36
N VAL A 48 17.71 10.07 0.21
CA VAL A 48 19.18 10.25 0.31
C VAL A 48 19.69 9.95 1.73
N LYS A 49 18.90 10.26 2.77
CA LYS A 49 19.20 9.90 4.16
C LYS A 49 19.02 8.40 4.46
N GLY A 50 18.39 7.65 3.55
CA GLY A 50 18.10 6.23 3.74
C GLY A 50 16.87 5.95 4.61
N ASP A 51 15.91 6.88 4.66
CA ASP A 51 14.62 6.65 5.33
C ASP A 51 13.77 5.66 4.52
N ILE A 52 13.68 4.43 5.03
CA ILE A 52 12.93 3.33 4.40
C ILE A 52 11.44 3.69 4.26
N THR A 53 10.86 4.44 5.20
CA THR A 53 9.44 4.81 5.17
C THR A 53 9.14 5.78 4.04
N ILE A 54 10.02 6.75 3.83
CA ILE A 54 9.91 7.71 2.73
C ILE A 54 10.17 7.01 1.40
N LEU A 55 11.17 6.11 1.33
CA LEU A 55 11.45 5.31 0.15
C LEU A 55 10.22 4.48 -0.26
N SER A 56 9.57 3.78 0.67
CA SER A 56 8.36 3.00 0.38
C SER A 56 7.23 3.88 -0.16
N GLN A 57 7.01 5.06 0.42
CA GLN A 57 6.00 6.00 -0.08
C GLN A 57 6.33 6.51 -1.48
N ALA A 58 7.61 6.77 -1.78
CA ALA A 58 8.06 7.16 -3.11
C ALA A 58 7.85 6.05 -4.14
N VAL A 59 8.14 4.79 -3.79
CA VAL A 59 7.84 3.63 -4.67
C VAL A 59 6.34 3.55 -4.96
N THR A 60 5.49 3.68 -3.94
CA THR A 60 4.02 3.72 -4.13
C THR A 60 3.59 4.89 -5.02
N LEU A 61 4.25 6.05 -4.91
CA LEU A 61 3.99 7.21 -5.76
C LEU A 61 4.32 6.91 -7.23
N VAL A 62 5.46 6.26 -7.49
CA VAL A 62 5.93 5.86 -8.83
C VAL A 62 5.03 4.79 -9.44
N GLU A 63 4.56 3.82 -8.66
CA GLU A 63 3.65 2.76 -9.12
C GLU A 63 2.20 3.26 -9.33
N SER A 64 1.89 4.49 -8.93
CA SER A 64 0.53 5.01 -8.99
C SER A 64 0.08 5.33 -10.42
N VAL A 65 -1.12 4.89 -10.77
CA VAL A 65 -1.75 5.17 -12.08
C VAL A 65 -2.42 6.56 -12.15
N LYS A 66 -2.43 7.34 -11.06
CA LYS A 66 -3.06 8.66 -11.06
C LYS A 66 -2.18 9.69 -11.79
N PRO A 67 -2.70 10.45 -12.77
CA PRO A 67 -1.91 11.44 -13.51
C PRO A 67 -1.23 12.48 -12.61
N GLU A 68 -1.91 12.93 -11.55
CA GLU A 68 -1.36 13.88 -10.58
C GLU A 68 -0.10 13.35 -9.88
N HIS A 69 -0.03 12.05 -9.63
CA HIS A 69 1.13 11.42 -8.98
C HIS A 69 2.31 11.26 -9.94
N GLN A 70 2.05 11.03 -11.23
CA GLN A 70 3.09 10.79 -12.23
C GLN A 70 4.03 12.00 -12.37
N ALA A 71 3.48 13.22 -12.39
CA ALA A 71 4.29 14.43 -12.47
C ALA A 71 5.24 14.57 -11.26
N VAL A 72 4.72 14.34 -10.05
CA VAL A 72 5.52 14.39 -8.81
C VAL A 72 6.56 13.26 -8.78
N ALA A 73 6.19 12.05 -9.18
CA ALA A 73 7.08 10.90 -9.23
C ALA A 73 8.27 11.13 -10.18
N GLN A 74 8.00 11.67 -11.37
CA GLN A 74 9.02 11.99 -12.35
C GLN A 74 10.04 13.00 -11.79
N GLU A 75 9.55 14.05 -11.12
CA GLU A 75 10.43 15.07 -10.51
C GLU A 75 11.28 14.47 -9.38
N VAL A 76 10.70 13.58 -8.56
CA VAL A 76 11.46 12.84 -7.53
C VAL A 76 12.54 11.97 -8.16
N ILE A 77 12.23 11.22 -9.22
CA ILE A 77 13.19 10.37 -9.93
C ILE A 77 14.34 11.20 -10.48
N GLU A 78 14.04 12.27 -11.21
CA GLU A 78 15.05 13.16 -11.82
C GLU A 78 16.02 13.71 -10.78
N LYS A 79 15.50 14.15 -9.63
CA LYS A 79 16.32 14.64 -8.52
C LYS A 79 17.13 13.55 -7.83
N CYS A 80 16.69 12.29 -7.89
CA CYS A 80 17.43 11.15 -7.34
C CYS A 80 18.49 10.60 -8.30
N LEU A 81 18.42 10.90 -9.61
CA LEU A 81 19.36 10.36 -10.62
C LEU A 81 20.85 10.61 -10.29
N PRO A 82 21.28 11.79 -9.80
CA PRO A 82 22.67 12.04 -9.43
C PRO A 82 23.20 11.13 -8.30
N HIS A 83 22.30 10.57 -7.49
CA HIS A 83 22.62 9.66 -6.38
C HIS A 83 22.51 8.17 -6.77
N SER A 84 22.12 7.88 -8.01
CA SER A 84 21.91 6.54 -8.52
C SER A 84 23.17 5.95 -9.18
N GLY A 85 23.14 4.66 -9.51
CA GLY A 85 24.22 3.99 -10.26
C GLY A 85 25.29 3.31 -9.39
N ASN A 86 25.38 3.64 -8.09
CA ASN A 86 26.30 3.01 -7.15
C ASN A 86 25.76 1.69 -6.57
N SER A 87 25.32 0.78 -7.44
CA SER A 87 24.73 -0.51 -7.05
C SER A 87 24.94 -1.57 -8.12
N VAL A 88 25.11 -2.83 -7.73
CA VAL A 88 25.11 -3.97 -8.67
C VAL A 88 23.67 -4.49 -8.83
N ARG A 89 23.19 -4.62 -10.08
CA ARG A 89 21.85 -5.13 -10.39
C ARG A 89 21.96 -6.54 -10.98
N ILE A 90 21.38 -7.53 -10.31
CA ILE A 90 21.49 -8.95 -10.69
C ILE A 90 20.09 -9.50 -10.99
N GLY A 91 19.89 -10.01 -12.20
CA GLY A 91 18.67 -10.71 -12.57
C GLY A 91 18.77 -12.19 -12.24
N ILE A 92 17.81 -12.72 -11.48
CA ILE A 92 17.74 -14.14 -11.12
C ILE A 92 16.46 -14.74 -11.70
N SER A 93 16.59 -15.80 -12.49
CA SER A 93 15.47 -16.51 -13.11
C SER A 93 15.64 -18.02 -12.96
N GLY A 94 14.57 -18.76 -13.21
CA GLY A 94 14.52 -20.21 -13.05
C GLY A 94 13.09 -20.72 -12.94
N VAL A 95 12.88 -22.00 -13.27
CA VAL A 95 11.56 -22.64 -13.23
C VAL A 95 10.96 -22.65 -11.81
N PRO A 96 9.62 -22.77 -11.64
CA PRO A 96 9.02 -23.00 -10.33
C PRO A 96 9.66 -24.21 -9.63
N GLY A 97 9.98 -24.09 -8.35
CA GLY A 97 10.64 -25.15 -7.58
C GLY A 97 12.17 -25.22 -7.71
N ALA A 98 12.82 -24.41 -8.56
CA ALA A 98 14.29 -24.41 -8.73
C ALA A 98 15.10 -23.88 -7.53
N GLY A 99 14.47 -23.61 -6.38
CA GLY A 99 15.14 -23.10 -5.19
C GLY A 99 15.52 -21.60 -5.22
N LYS A 100 14.97 -20.81 -6.16
CA LYS A 100 15.29 -19.37 -6.30
C LYS A 100 15.21 -18.57 -5.00
N SER A 101 14.12 -18.72 -4.25
CA SER A 101 13.93 -18.00 -2.99
C SER A 101 14.97 -18.38 -1.94
N THR A 102 15.30 -19.68 -1.84
CA THR A 102 16.36 -20.17 -0.95
C THR A 102 17.72 -19.60 -1.33
N SER A 103 18.03 -19.56 -2.63
CA SER A 103 19.30 -18.99 -3.12
C SER A 103 19.39 -17.48 -2.86
N ILE A 104 18.30 -16.73 -3.06
CA ILE A 104 18.25 -15.29 -2.78
C ILE A 104 18.45 -15.01 -1.30
N ASP A 105 17.84 -15.79 -0.41
CA ASP A 105 17.94 -15.63 1.04
C ASP A 105 19.38 -15.84 1.53
N VAL A 106 19.99 -16.98 1.14
CA VAL A 106 21.39 -17.30 1.50
C VAL A 106 22.37 -16.28 0.91
N PHE A 107 22.19 -15.89 -0.36
CA PHE A 107 23.02 -14.86 -0.98
C PHE A 107 22.86 -13.51 -0.28
N GLY A 108 21.63 -13.16 0.11
CA GLY A 108 21.34 -11.92 0.80
C GLY A 108 22.02 -11.84 2.16
N LEU A 109 21.97 -12.90 2.96
CA LEU A 109 22.67 -12.99 4.24
C LEU A 109 24.18 -12.79 4.07
N HIS A 110 24.79 -13.44 3.06
CA HIS A 110 26.22 -13.27 2.76
C HIS A 110 26.60 -11.83 2.39
N VAL A 111 25.73 -11.10 1.69
CA VAL A 111 25.95 -9.68 1.36
C VAL A 111 25.84 -8.80 2.62
N LEU A 112 24.84 -9.07 3.46
CA LEU A 112 24.61 -8.33 4.70
C LEU A 112 25.76 -8.55 5.71
N GLU A 113 26.27 -9.78 5.84
CA GLU A 113 27.42 -10.12 6.70
C GLU A 113 28.69 -9.35 6.31
N LYS A 114 28.84 -9.01 5.03
CA LYS A 114 29.94 -8.20 4.52
C LYS A 114 29.71 -6.69 4.66
N GLY A 115 28.65 -6.27 5.34
CA GLY A 115 28.28 -4.87 5.54
C GLY A 115 27.60 -4.22 4.32
N GLY A 116 27.21 -5.02 3.32
CA GLY A 116 26.44 -4.54 2.17
C GLY A 116 24.99 -4.21 2.52
N LYS A 117 24.31 -3.52 1.61
CA LYS A 117 22.85 -3.30 1.65
C LYS A 117 22.21 -4.04 0.47
N LEU A 118 21.06 -4.65 0.70
CA LEU A 118 20.35 -5.45 -0.30
C LEU A 118 18.93 -4.92 -0.50
N ALA A 119 18.46 -4.95 -1.75
CA ALA A 119 17.06 -4.85 -2.14
C ALA A 119 16.74 -6.04 -3.05
N VAL A 120 15.59 -6.68 -2.85
CA VAL A 120 15.11 -7.86 -3.60
C VAL A 120 13.77 -7.54 -4.23
#